data_AF-A0AAW3UQP0-F1
#
_entry.id   AF-A0AAW3UQP0-F1
#
_cell.length_a   1.000
_cell.length_b   1.000
_cell.length_c   1.000
_cell.angle_alpha   90.00
_cell.angle_beta   90.00
_cell.angle_gamma   90.00
#
_symmetry.space_group_name_H-M   'P 1'
#
loop_
_entity.id
_entity.type
_entity.pdbx_description
1 polymer ?
#
loop_
_entity_poly.entity_id
_entity_poly.type
_entity_poly.pdbx_seq_one_letter_code
_entity_poly.pdbx_strand_id
1 'polypeptide(L)'
;MKSRFTRAAASALFGLLAFGPMFAGIASAQSNAPSAASANAAAPWDQRVNPAAVQADVWFDNYKFRDGETLARLKLHYATLGTPHRNAQGAVDNAVLVLHWTGADSRTLLSPTYTKALFDPGRPLDANRYYLIFPDNVGHGQSSKPSDGLKAKFPNYDYGDIVDLQHKLVTETLGIGHLHAILGMSMGGMNAWQWAETYPDMMDGAMPVVSLPITVSGRNLLWRRMVIDAIRSDPDWKNGDYTQTPRGWIDGFRVLRMMIDSAPALQQELVRRRGGGQVPRDHPLSG
;
A
#
# COMPACT_ATOMS: atom_id res chain seq x y z
N MET A 1 3.44 49.02 29.47
CA MET A 1 3.96 49.88 28.38
C MET A 1 4.28 48.95 27.22
N LYS A 2 3.49 48.88 26.13
CA LYS A 2 3.52 49.75 24.91
C LYS A 2 4.98 49.96 24.44
N SER A 3 5.40 49.60 23.22
CA SER A 3 4.86 50.03 21.91
C SER A 3 5.34 49.13 20.73
N ARG A 4 4.46 48.70 19.81
CA ARG A 4 4.19 49.18 18.41
C ARG A 4 5.30 48.85 17.39
N PHE A 5 5.12 47.95 16.40
CA PHE A 5 4.35 47.99 15.12
C PHE A 5 4.72 49.07 14.09
N THR A 6 5.18 48.62 12.91
CA THR A 6 4.89 49.07 11.50
C THR A 6 5.63 48.09 10.55
N ARG A 7 5.04 47.29 9.64
CA ARG A 7 4.34 47.55 8.34
C ARG A 7 5.12 48.54 7.43
N ALA A 8 5.34 48.36 6.12
CA ALA A 8 4.93 47.38 5.10
C ALA A 8 5.67 47.64 3.75
N ALA A 9 5.57 46.69 2.81
CA ALA A 9 5.47 46.85 1.33
C ALA A 9 6.70 47.42 0.56
N ALA A 10 6.96 47.20 -0.74
CA ALA A 10 6.28 46.54 -1.86
C ALA A 10 7.27 46.39 -3.05
N SER A 11 6.98 45.46 -3.97
CA SER A 11 7.12 45.57 -5.45
C SER A 11 8.52 45.70 -6.10
N ALA A 12 8.81 45.34 -7.35
CA ALA A 12 8.31 44.43 -8.40
C ALA A 12 9.20 44.63 -9.66
N LEU A 13 9.21 43.68 -10.62
CA LEU A 13 9.66 43.76 -12.05
C LEU A 13 11.17 43.90 -12.36
N PHE A 14 11.74 43.57 -13.54
CA PHE A 14 11.56 42.64 -14.69
C PHE A 14 12.68 43.02 -15.73
N GLY A 15 13.18 42.09 -16.56
CA GLY A 15 13.96 42.39 -17.80
C GLY A 15 15.29 41.61 -17.94
N LEU A 16 15.41 40.54 -18.76
CA LEU A 16 15.52 40.35 -20.23
C LEU A 16 16.94 40.52 -20.87
N LEU A 17 17.42 39.42 -21.49
CA LEU A 17 18.20 39.28 -22.78
C LEU A 17 19.65 39.85 -22.84
N ALA A 18 20.67 39.30 -23.53
CA ALA A 18 20.84 38.27 -24.58
C ALA A 18 22.35 37.96 -24.87
N PHE A 19 22.58 36.98 -25.77
CA PHE A 19 23.74 36.69 -26.66
C PHE A 19 24.96 35.84 -26.21
N GLY A 20 25.25 34.77 -27.00
CA GLY A 20 26.43 33.88 -26.95
C GLY A 20 27.69 34.42 -27.65
N PRO A 21 28.75 33.61 -27.91
CA PRO A 21 28.69 32.60 -29.00
C PRO A 21 29.50 31.28 -28.83
N MET A 22 29.16 30.34 -29.72
CA MET A 22 29.88 29.22 -30.35
C MET A 22 31.26 28.73 -29.85
N PHE A 23 31.36 27.40 -29.67
CA PHE A 23 32.44 26.60 -30.25
C PHE A 23 31.87 25.29 -30.84
N ALA A 24 32.29 24.99 -32.07
CA ALA A 24 32.00 23.77 -32.81
C ALA A 24 32.99 22.66 -32.46
N GLY A 25 32.57 21.38 -32.54
CA GLY A 25 33.53 20.28 -32.46
C GLY A 25 32.96 18.88 -32.32
N ILE A 26 32.71 18.25 -33.48
CA ILE A 26 32.84 16.81 -33.77
C ILE A 26 31.81 15.85 -33.12
N ALA A 27 30.84 15.47 -33.95
CA ALA A 27 30.01 14.30 -33.75
C ALA A 27 30.84 13.02 -33.86
N SER A 28 30.98 12.28 -32.76
CA SER A 28 31.24 10.85 -32.79
C SER A 28 29.89 10.13 -32.75
N ALA A 29 29.54 9.45 -33.84
CA ALA A 29 28.42 8.53 -33.88
C ALA A 29 28.67 7.40 -32.86
N GLN A 30 28.05 7.49 -31.69
CA GLN A 30 27.96 6.35 -30.78
C GLN A 30 26.88 5.42 -31.33
N SER A 31 27.35 4.25 -31.76
CA SER A 31 26.57 3.11 -32.18
C SER A 31 25.42 2.83 -31.22
N ASN A 32 24.18 2.87 -31.73
CA ASN A 32 23.00 2.33 -31.08
C ASN A 32 23.08 0.80 -31.06
N ALA A 33 23.95 0.26 -30.20
CA ALA A 33 23.81 -1.11 -29.73
C ALA A 33 23.09 -1.05 -28.38
N PRO A 34 21.85 -1.55 -28.24
CA PRO A 34 21.20 -1.60 -26.95
C PRO A 34 22.06 -2.45 -26.01
N SER A 35 22.57 -1.85 -24.94
CA SER A 35 23.26 -2.61 -23.89
C SER A 35 22.30 -3.67 -23.35
N ALA A 36 22.76 -4.91 -23.24
CA ALA A 36 21.99 -6.03 -22.68
C ALA A 36 21.58 -5.85 -21.20
N ALA A 37 21.80 -4.67 -20.61
CA ALA A 37 21.45 -4.34 -19.22
C ALA A 37 19.99 -3.89 -19.02
N SER A 38 19.18 -3.75 -20.09
CA SER A 38 17.78 -3.30 -19.98
C SER A 38 16.75 -4.44 -19.93
N ALA A 39 17.15 -5.71 -19.95
CA ALA A 39 16.22 -6.83 -20.13
C ALA A 39 15.52 -7.32 -18.84
N ASN A 40 15.82 -6.76 -17.65
CA ASN A 40 15.33 -7.35 -16.38
C ASN A 40 14.93 -6.34 -15.27
N ALA A 41 14.71 -5.08 -15.62
CA ALA A 41 14.00 -4.18 -14.71
C ALA A 41 12.52 -4.60 -14.69
N ALA A 42 12.12 -5.33 -13.65
CA ALA A 42 10.72 -5.66 -13.41
C ALA A 42 9.91 -4.37 -13.43
N ALA A 43 8.83 -4.33 -14.21
CA ALA A 43 7.95 -3.18 -14.20
C ALA A 43 7.39 -2.98 -12.78
N PRO A 44 7.07 -1.74 -12.36
CA PRO A 44 6.46 -1.48 -11.05
C PRO A 44 5.15 -2.25 -10.80
N TRP A 45 4.53 -2.78 -11.86
CA TRP A 45 3.30 -3.57 -11.88
C TRP A 45 3.54 -5.07 -12.17
N ASP A 46 4.76 -5.57 -12.00
CA ASP A 46 5.06 -6.99 -12.11
C ASP A 46 4.28 -7.78 -11.05
N GLN A 47 3.26 -8.51 -11.49
CA GLN A 47 2.36 -9.29 -10.63
C GLN A 47 2.86 -10.70 -10.33
N ARG A 48 4.09 -11.04 -10.75
CA ARG A 48 4.69 -12.32 -10.35
C ARG A 48 4.91 -12.30 -8.85
N VAL A 49 4.36 -13.28 -8.18
CA VAL A 49 4.64 -13.51 -6.75
C VAL A 49 5.99 -14.20 -6.66
N ASN A 50 6.78 -13.86 -5.64
CA ASN A 50 8.00 -14.60 -5.31
C ASN A 50 7.69 -16.11 -5.26
N PRO A 51 8.32 -16.94 -6.11
CA PRO A 51 8.00 -18.36 -6.20
C PRO A 51 8.37 -19.16 -4.94
N ALA A 52 9.22 -18.61 -4.06
CA ALA A 52 9.55 -19.22 -2.78
C ALA A 52 8.50 -18.93 -1.69
N ALA A 53 7.52 -18.06 -1.95
CA ALA A 53 6.48 -17.75 -0.98
C ALA A 53 5.46 -18.89 -0.91
N VAL A 54 5.13 -19.32 0.31
CA VAL A 54 4.09 -20.31 0.59
C VAL A 54 2.80 -19.57 0.93
N GLN A 55 1.74 -19.88 0.20
CA GLN A 55 0.41 -19.28 0.37
C GLN A 55 -0.55 -20.25 1.04
N ALA A 56 -1.42 -19.73 1.90
CA ALA A 56 -2.43 -20.52 2.60
C ALA A 56 -3.65 -19.67 2.96
N ASP A 57 -4.74 -20.37 3.28
CA ASP A 57 -5.98 -19.77 3.77
C ASP A 57 -6.27 -20.31 5.18
N VAL A 58 -6.76 -19.44 6.07
CA VAL A 58 -7.40 -19.83 7.33
C VAL A 58 -8.84 -19.34 7.35
N TRP A 59 -9.69 -20.11 8.02
CA TRP A 59 -11.12 -19.85 8.14
C TRP A 59 -11.52 -19.65 9.59
N PHE A 60 -12.31 -18.62 9.86
CA PHE A 60 -12.92 -18.33 11.14
C PHE A 60 -14.44 -18.41 11.00
N ASP A 61 -15.05 -19.38 11.65
CA ASP A 61 -16.51 -19.56 11.63
C ASP A 61 -17.18 -18.62 12.63
N ASN A 62 -18.34 -18.07 12.23
CA ASN A 62 -19.14 -17.12 13.01
C ASN A 62 -18.30 -15.96 13.57
N TYR A 63 -17.43 -15.39 12.74
CA TYR A 63 -16.60 -14.27 13.15
C TYR A 63 -17.48 -13.06 13.50
N LYS A 64 -17.26 -12.52 14.69
CA LYS A 64 -17.96 -11.34 15.20
C LYS A 64 -17.02 -10.15 15.18
N PHE A 65 -17.41 -9.11 14.45
CA PHE A 65 -16.69 -7.83 14.41
C PHE A 65 -16.95 -7.04 15.69
N ARG A 66 -16.12 -6.03 15.96
CA ARG A 66 -16.16 -5.21 17.17
C ARG A 66 -17.46 -4.44 17.34
N ASP A 67 -18.10 -4.07 16.24
CA ASP A 67 -19.43 -3.42 16.25
C ASP A 67 -20.59 -4.39 16.52
N GLY A 68 -20.31 -5.69 16.57
CA GLY A 68 -21.26 -6.75 16.83
C GLY A 68 -21.86 -7.41 15.59
N GLU A 69 -21.59 -6.90 14.38
CA GLU A 69 -21.94 -7.58 13.14
C GLU A 69 -21.18 -8.91 13.01
N THR A 70 -21.69 -9.83 12.18
CA THR A 70 -21.14 -11.18 12.06
C THR A 70 -20.98 -11.62 10.62
N LEU A 71 -19.93 -12.37 10.34
CA LEU A 71 -19.76 -13.11 9.10
C LEU A 71 -19.75 -14.61 9.41
N ALA A 72 -20.68 -15.36 8.79
CA ALA A 72 -20.84 -16.79 9.06
C ALA A 72 -19.53 -17.59 8.84
N ARG A 73 -18.74 -17.18 7.84
CA ARG A 73 -17.44 -17.79 7.56
C ARG A 73 -16.50 -16.73 6.97
N LEU A 74 -15.54 -16.31 7.78
CA LEU A 74 -14.51 -15.35 7.37
C LEU A 74 -13.27 -16.11 6.91
N LYS A 75 -12.77 -15.76 5.71
CA LYS A 75 -11.50 -16.25 5.19
C LYS A 75 -10.44 -15.19 5.34
N LEU A 76 -9.28 -15.59 5.87
CA LEU A 76 -8.07 -14.79 5.79
C LEU A 76 -7.04 -15.55 4.95
N HIS A 77 -6.65 -14.95 3.83
CA HIS A 77 -5.53 -15.40 3.03
C HIS A 77 -4.23 -14.83 3.57
N TYR A 78 -3.14 -15.57 3.46
CA TYR A 78 -1.82 -15.08 3.78
C TYR A 78 -0.74 -15.79 2.99
N ALA A 79 0.40 -15.12 2.85
CA ALA A 79 1.62 -15.70 2.32
C ALA A 79 2.73 -15.65 3.37
N THR A 80 3.70 -16.55 3.25
CA THR A 80 4.89 -16.60 4.10
C THR A 80 6.13 -16.78 3.25
N LEU A 81 7.26 -16.23 3.69
CA LEU A 81 8.55 -16.33 3.01
C LEU A 81 9.66 -16.55 4.04
N GLY A 82 10.60 -17.42 3.73
CA GLY A 82 11.63 -17.87 4.70
C GLY A 82 11.16 -19.04 5.55
N THR A 83 11.89 -19.36 6.61
CA THR A 83 11.62 -20.53 7.48
C THR A 83 11.59 -20.11 8.94
N PRO A 84 10.59 -20.57 9.74
CA PRO A 84 10.56 -20.29 11.17
C PRO A 84 11.76 -20.94 11.87
N HIS A 85 12.55 -20.12 12.54
CA HIS A 85 13.55 -20.57 13.49
C HIS A 85 12.91 -20.71 14.87
N ARG A 86 13.29 -21.74 15.63
CA ARG A 86 12.81 -21.98 16.99
C ARG A 86 13.96 -21.87 17.97
N ASN A 87 13.78 -21.11 19.04
CA ASN A 87 14.75 -21.00 20.12
C ASN A 87 14.82 -22.29 20.96
N ALA A 88 15.67 -22.28 21.99
CA ALA A 88 15.86 -23.43 22.89
C ALA A 88 14.56 -23.84 23.64
N GLN A 89 13.60 -22.93 23.78
CA GLN A 89 12.28 -23.15 24.38
C GLN A 89 11.24 -23.64 23.35
N GLY A 90 11.64 -23.80 22.09
CA GLY A 90 10.76 -24.23 21.00
C GLY A 90 9.86 -23.12 20.44
N ALA A 91 10.01 -21.87 20.89
CA ALA A 91 9.22 -20.74 20.40
C ALA A 91 9.84 -20.15 19.12
N VAL A 92 9.00 -19.71 18.19
CA VAL A 92 9.45 -19.00 16.99
C VAL A 92 9.96 -17.62 17.39
N ASP A 93 11.17 -17.25 17.01
CA ASP A 93 11.84 -16.02 17.44
C ASP A 93 12.32 -15.12 16.30
N ASN A 94 12.14 -15.53 15.03
CA ASN A 94 12.57 -14.79 13.85
C ASN A 94 11.40 -14.31 12.97
N ALA A 95 10.17 -14.33 13.49
CA ALA A 95 8.97 -13.99 12.73
C ALA A 95 8.79 -12.48 12.56
N VAL A 96 8.53 -12.01 11.34
CA VAL A 96 8.25 -10.59 11.05
C VAL A 96 6.92 -10.48 10.32
N LEU A 97 6.01 -9.67 10.86
CA LEU A 97 4.72 -9.39 10.23
C LEU A 97 4.85 -8.18 9.28
N VAL A 98 4.53 -8.38 8.00
CA VAL A 98 4.68 -7.35 6.96
C VAL A 98 3.31 -6.97 6.39
N LEU A 99 2.88 -5.74 6.65
CA LEU A 99 1.51 -5.27 6.45
C LEU A 99 1.38 -4.34 5.22
N HIS A 100 0.43 -4.66 4.35
CA HIS A 100 0.20 -3.95 3.09
C HIS A 100 -0.51 -2.59 3.26
N TRP A 101 -0.46 -1.76 2.23
CA TRP A 101 -1.18 -0.47 2.17
C TRP A 101 -2.59 -0.62 1.57
N THR A 102 -3.36 0.47 1.59
CA THR A 102 -4.70 0.52 0.99
C THR A 102 -4.66 0.14 -0.49
N GLY A 103 -5.47 -0.82 -0.91
CA GLY A 103 -5.55 -1.26 -2.30
C GLY A 103 -4.41 -2.19 -2.75
N ALA A 104 -3.58 -2.66 -1.82
CA ALA A 104 -2.61 -3.73 -2.04
C ALA A 104 -2.99 -4.99 -1.25
N ASP A 105 -2.15 -6.01 -1.36
CA ASP A 105 -2.25 -7.33 -0.77
C ASP A 105 -0.85 -7.97 -0.64
N SER A 106 -0.78 -9.19 -0.11
CA SER A 106 0.44 -9.99 0.01
C SER A 106 1.15 -10.18 -1.33
N ARG A 107 0.42 -10.40 -2.43
CA ARG A 107 1.00 -10.58 -3.78
C ARG A 107 1.77 -9.35 -4.22
N THR A 108 1.22 -8.17 -3.96
CA THR A 108 1.87 -6.89 -4.28
C THR A 108 3.18 -6.73 -3.51
N LEU A 109 3.17 -7.03 -2.20
CA LEU A 109 4.36 -7.02 -1.35
C LEU A 109 5.39 -8.06 -1.79
N LEU A 110 4.96 -9.20 -2.33
CA LEU A 110 5.83 -10.27 -2.83
C LEU A 110 6.24 -10.12 -4.30
N SER A 111 5.95 -8.97 -4.93
CA SER A 111 6.40 -8.69 -6.28
C SER A 111 7.94 -8.63 -6.37
N PRO A 112 8.54 -8.77 -7.57
CA PRO A 112 10.00 -8.78 -7.70
C PRO A 112 10.65 -7.47 -7.28
N THR A 113 9.92 -6.35 -7.37
CA THR A 113 10.39 -5.03 -6.93
C THR A 113 10.69 -5.02 -5.43
N TYR A 114 9.73 -5.43 -4.60
CA TYR A 114 9.90 -5.46 -3.15
C TYR A 114 10.75 -6.64 -2.70
N THR A 115 10.64 -7.79 -3.36
CA THR A 115 11.49 -8.96 -3.09
C THR A 115 12.97 -8.59 -3.19
N LYS A 116 13.39 -8.00 -4.31
CA LYS A 116 14.79 -7.59 -4.52
C LYS A 116 15.27 -6.52 -3.55
N ALA A 117 14.37 -5.63 -3.14
CA ALA A 117 14.70 -4.51 -2.27
C ALA A 117 14.74 -4.91 -0.79
N LEU A 118 13.88 -5.84 -0.36
CA LEU A 118 13.59 -6.09 1.04
C LEU A 118 13.91 -7.51 1.50
N PHE A 119 13.69 -8.54 0.66
CA PHE A 119 13.65 -9.94 1.10
C PHE A 119 14.79 -10.82 0.58
N ASP A 120 15.47 -10.40 -0.48
CA ASP A 120 16.64 -11.10 -1.02
C ASP A 120 17.79 -11.21 0.00
N PRO A 121 18.76 -12.13 -0.22
CA PRO A 121 19.92 -12.28 0.65
C PRO A 121 20.65 -10.95 0.90
N GLY A 122 20.91 -10.64 2.18
CA GLY A 122 21.56 -9.40 2.62
C GLY A 122 20.67 -8.15 2.61
N ARG A 123 19.37 -8.26 2.30
CA ARG A 123 18.42 -7.15 2.40
C ARG A 123 17.87 -6.98 3.82
N PRO A 124 17.22 -5.84 4.15
CA PRO A 124 16.80 -5.54 5.52
C PRO A 124 15.89 -6.61 6.16
N LEU A 125 15.04 -7.23 5.35
CA LEU A 125 14.14 -8.32 5.75
C LEU A 125 14.52 -9.62 5.03
N ASP A 126 15.82 -9.92 4.95
CA ASP A 126 16.36 -11.14 4.31
C ASP A 126 15.61 -12.41 4.76
N ALA A 127 14.96 -13.08 3.82
CA ALA A 127 14.16 -14.28 4.04
C ALA A 127 15.00 -15.52 4.42
N ASN A 128 16.32 -15.47 4.29
CA ASN A 128 17.21 -16.50 4.84
C ASN A 128 17.39 -16.34 6.36
N ARG A 129 17.00 -15.20 6.93
CA ARG A 129 17.15 -14.88 8.35
C ARG A 129 15.81 -14.81 9.06
N TYR A 130 14.81 -14.22 8.42
CA TYR A 130 13.50 -13.98 9.01
C TYR A 130 12.42 -14.86 8.39
N TYR A 131 11.43 -15.21 9.21
CA TYR A 131 10.18 -15.80 8.76
C TYR A 131 9.15 -14.70 8.55
N LEU A 132 8.95 -14.30 7.30
CA LEU A 132 8.11 -13.16 6.93
C LEU A 132 6.66 -13.62 6.72
N ILE A 133 5.71 -12.87 7.27
CA ILE A 133 4.27 -13.17 7.20
C ILE A 133 3.54 -12.01 6.54
N PHE A 134 2.76 -12.30 5.51
CA PHE A 134 2.05 -11.33 4.68
C PHE A 134 0.55 -11.65 4.67
N PRO A 135 -0.24 -11.16 5.62
CA PRO A 135 -1.69 -11.33 5.59
C PRO A 135 -2.30 -10.46 4.49
N ASP A 136 -3.31 -10.99 3.79
CA ASP A 136 -4.29 -10.16 3.11
C ASP A 136 -5.34 -9.74 4.13
N ASN A 137 -5.48 -8.45 4.40
CA ASN A 137 -6.48 -7.98 5.36
C ASN A 137 -7.90 -8.31 4.89
N VAL A 138 -8.84 -8.41 5.83
CA VAL A 138 -10.28 -8.45 5.48
C VAL A 138 -10.62 -7.26 4.57
N GLY A 139 -11.40 -7.52 3.52
CA GLY A 139 -11.68 -6.56 2.45
C GLY A 139 -10.61 -6.45 1.35
N HIS A 140 -9.51 -7.19 1.43
CA HIS A 140 -8.39 -7.09 0.48
C HIS A 140 -7.96 -8.45 -0.09
N GLY A 141 -7.28 -8.39 -1.24
CA GLY A 141 -6.64 -9.55 -1.86
C GLY A 141 -7.55 -10.77 -1.98
N GLN A 142 -7.05 -11.92 -1.53
CA GLN A 142 -7.77 -13.18 -1.54
C GLN A 142 -8.53 -13.47 -0.24
N SER A 143 -8.50 -12.58 0.76
CA SER A 143 -9.34 -12.65 1.95
C SER A 143 -10.81 -12.31 1.65
N SER A 144 -11.70 -12.63 2.60
CA SER A 144 -13.12 -12.26 2.50
C SER A 144 -13.26 -10.76 2.30
N LYS A 145 -13.99 -10.36 1.25
CA LYS A 145 -14.18 -8.96 0.88
C LYS A 145 -15.57 -8.69 0.31
N PRO A 146 -16.03 -7.43 0.32
CA PRO A 146 -17.34 -7.04 -0.22
C PRO A 146 -17.61 -7.58 -1.64
N SER A 147 -16.61 -7.61 -2.51
CA SER A 147 -16.77 -8.09 -3.89
C SER A 147 -17.05 -9.59 -4.02
N ASP A 148 -16.96 -10.38 -2.95
CA ASP A 148 -17.25 -11.82 -2.95
C ASP A 148 -18.76 -12.13 -2.89
N GLY A 149 -19.61 -11.10 -3.00
CA GLY A 149 -21.06 -11.25 -3.21
C GLY A 149 -21.93 -10.39 -2.30
N LEU A 150 -21.45 -10.06 -1.10
CA LEU A 150 -22.22 -9.27 -0.13
C LEU A 150 -22.28 -7.78 -0.48
N LYS A 151 -21.30 -7.27 -1.22
CA LYS A 151 -21.15 -5.85 -1.58
C LYS A 151 -21.31 -4.96 -0.33
N ALA A 152 -22.16 -3.93 -0.34
CA ALA A 152 -22.37 -3.08 0.83
C ALA A 152 -23.12 -3.75 2.01
N LYS A 153 -23.58 -5.01 1.86
CA LYS A 153 -24.09 -5.84 2.97
C LYS A 153 -22.97 -6.62 3.68
N PHE A 154 -21.72 -6.49 3.22
CA PHE A 154 -20.57 -7.03 3.94
C PHE A 154 -20.47 -6.32 5.30
N PRO A 155 -20.17 -7.03 6.40
CA PRO A 155 -20.09 -6.41 7.71
C PRO A 155 -19.20 -5.19 7.75
N ASN A 156 -19.61 -4.16 8.48
CA ASN A 156 -18.71 -3.04 8.73
C ASN A 156 -17.54 -3.52 9.59
N TYR A 157 -16.36 -2.98 9.32
CA TYR A 157 -15.15 -3.30 10.06
C TYR A 157 -14.22 -2.09 10.09
N ASP A 158 -13.39 -2.02 11.11
CA ASP A 158 -12.38 -0.97 11.26
C ASP A 158 -10.95 -1.55 11.31
N TYR A 159 -9.97 -0.68 11.58
CA TYR A 159 -8.57 -1.12 11.70
C TYR A 159 -8.35 -2.04 12.90
N GLY A 160 -9.19 -1.92 13.90
CA GLY A 160 -9.21 -2.78 15.05
C GLY A 160 -9.56 -4.22 14.70
N ASP A 161 -10.65 -4.41 13.96
CA ASP A 161 -11.03 -5.75 13.44
C ASP A 161 -9.92 -6.36 12.59
N ILE A 162 -9.28 -5.53 11.75
CA ILE A 162 -8.17 -5.97 10.92
C ILE A 162 -6.99 -6.46 11.81
N VAL A 163 -6.63 -5.69 12.83
CA VAL A 163 -5.53 -6.04 13.75
C VAL A 163 -5.85 -7.28 14.57
N ASP A 164 -7.09 -7.46 15.02
CA ASP A 164 -7.53 -8.70 15.69
C ASP A 164 -7.38 -9.92 14.77
N LEU A 165 -7.77 -9.80 13.50
CA LEU A 165 -7.61 -10.90 12.54
C LEU A 165 -6.15 -11.23 12.25
N GLN A 166 -5.30 -10.20 12.11
CA GLN A 166 -3.85 -10.40 11.99
C GLN A 166 -3.30 -11.10 13.24
N HIS A 167 -3.75 -10.71 14.44
CA HIS A 167 -3.33 -11.33 15.69
C HIS A 167 -3.74 -12.79 15.75
N LYS A 168 -5.01 -13.11 15.47
CA LYS A 168 -5.51 -14.50 15.40
C LYS A 168 -4.74 -15.34 14.38
N LEU A 169 -4.39 -14.78 13.22
CA LEU A 169 -3.52 -15.47 12.26
C LEU A 169 -2.17 -15.83 12.91
N VAL A 170 -1.49 -14.85 13.49
CA VAL A 170 -0.16 -15.02 14.09
C VAL A 170 -0.21 -16.04 15.25
N THR A 171 -1.16 -15.90 16.17
CA THR A 171 -1.20 -16.70 17.40
C THR A 171 -1.88 -18.05 17.21
N GLU A 172 -3.08 -18.08 16.64
CA GLU A 172 -3.92 -19.28 16.60
C GLU A 172 -3.62 -20.14 15.37
N THR A 173 -3.20 -19.54 14.27
CA THR A 173 -2.92 -20.28 13.02
C THR A 173 -1.45 -20.66 12.92
N LEU A 174 -0.55 -19.70 13.15
CA LEU A 174 0.89 -19.91 12.99
C LEU A 174 1.59 -20.31 14.29
N GLY A 175 0.92 -20.20 15.44
CA GLY A 175 1.47 -20.60 16.74
C GLY A 175 2.64 -19.73 17.19
N ILE A 176 2.65 -18.45 16.80
CA ILE A 176 3.71 -17.49 17.10
C ILE A 176 3.26 -16.62 18.27
N GLY A 177 3.97 -16.74 19.39
CA GLY A 177 3.71 -15.97 20.60
C GLY A 177 4.50 -14.68 20.72
N HIS A 178 5.46 -14.42 19.83
CA HIS A 178 6.24 -13.18 19.82
C HIS A 178 6.81 -12.93 18.42
N LEU A 179 6.69 -11.71 17.92
CA LEU A 179 7.21 -11.27 16.63
C LEU A 179 8.54 -10.56 16.85
N HIS A 180 9.52 -10.81 16.00
CA HIS A 180 10.73 -10.01 15.98
C HIS A 180 10.41 -8.55 15.60
N ALA A 181 9.54 -8.34 14.62
CA ALA A 181 9.09 -7.01 14.26
C ALA A 181 7.75 -7.02 13.53
N ILE A 182 7.12 -5.84 13.51
CA ILE A 182 6.00 -5.54 12.62
C ILE A 182 6.41 -4.39 11.72
N LEU A 183 6.33 -4.57 10.41
CA LEU A 183 6.57 -3.53 9.42
C LEU A 183 5.28 -3.28 8.63
N GLY A 184 4.90 -2.02 8.46
CA GLY A 184 3.68 -1.71 7.71
C GLY A 184 3.75 -0.37 6.99
N MET A 185 3.15 -0.30 5.80
CA MET A 185 3.15 0.90 4.97
C MET A 185 1.76 1.51 4.85
N SER A 186 1.63 2.83 5.04
CA SER A 186 0.38 3.59 4.92
C SER A 186 -0.70 3.00 5.83
N MET A 187 -1.74 2.35 5.28
CA MET A 187 -2.71 1.58 6.08
C MET A 187 -2.00 0.55 6.98
N GLY A 188 -1.08 -0.24 6.44
CA GLY A 188 -0.28 -1.18 7.22
C GLY A 188 0.54 -0.51 8.32
N GLY A 189 0.99 0.74 8.11
CA GLY A 189 1.65 1.52 9.15
C GLY A 189 0.70 1.94 10.27
N MET A 190 -0.53 2.32 9.94
CA MET A 190 -1.59 2.56 10.92
C MET A 190 -1.92 1.28 11.71
N ASN A 191 -1.90 0.12 11.05
CA ASN A 191 -2.11 -1.17 11.70
C ASN A 191 -0.94 -1.50 12.64
N ALA A 192 0.31 -1.24 12.24
CA ALA A 192 1.48 -1.44 13.08
C ALA A 192 1.45 -0.56 14.35
N TRP A 193 0.95 0.68 14.25
CA TRP A 193 0.70 1.51 15.43
C TRP A 193 -0.35 0.89 16.37
N GLN A 194 -1.47 0.41 15.82
CA GLN A 194 -2.51 -0.23 16.62
C GLN A 194 -2.05 -1.53 17.26
N TRP A 195 -1.22 -2.31 16.57
CA TRP A 195 -0.55 -3.47 17.17
C TRP A 195 0.29 -3.07 18.38
N ALA A 196 1.10 -2.02 18.27
CA ALA A 196 1.96 -1.55 19.35
C ALA A 196 1.19 -1.03 20.55
N GLU A 197 -0.02 -0.53 20.33
CA GLU A 197 -0.93 -0.12 21.40
C GLU A 197 -1.69 -1.31 22.02
N THR A 198 -2.21 -2.21 21.18
CA THR A 198 -3.14 -3.27 21.60
C THR A 198 -2.40 -4.49 22.17
N TYR A 199 -1.24 -4.83 21.61
CA TYR A 199 -0.43 -6.00 21.96
C TYR A 199 1.05 -5.62 22.17
N PRO A 200 1.35 -4.70 23.13
CA PRO A 200 2.68 -4.12 23.26
C PRO A 200 3.79 -5.14 23.55
N ASP A 201 3.45 -6.26 24.20
CA ASP A 201 4.41 -7.29 24.61
C ASP A 201 4.60 -8.40 23.54
N MET A 202 3.95 -8.28 22.38
CA MET A 202 3.98 -9.31 21.32
C MET A 202 5.07 -9.08 20.28
N MET A 203 5.87 -8.00 20.37
CA MET A 203 6.97 -7.77 19.44
C MET A 203 8.16 -6.99 20.01
N ASP A 204 9.36 -7.21 19.43
CA ASP A 204 10.55 -6.42 19.80
C ASP A 204 10.49 -4.99 19.24
N GLY A 205 9.78 -4.78 18.12
CA GLY A 205 9.69 -3.47 17.48
C GLY A 205 8.60 -3.34 16.43
N ALA A 206 8.16 -2.10 16.23
CA ALA A 206 7.25 -1.71 15.16
C ALA A 206 7.93 -0.69 14.23
N MET A 207 7.76 -0.86 12.92
CA MET A 207 8.21 0.05 11.88
C MET A 207 7.02 0.55 11.03
N PRO A 208 6.30 1.58 11.51
CA PRO A 208 5.23 2.22 10.77
C PRO A 208 5.81 3.18 9.73
N VAL A 209 5.52 2.93 8.45
CA VAL A 209 6.03 3.73 7.31
C VAL A 209 4.89 4.53 6.71
N VAL A 210 5.17 5.81 6.38
CA VAL A 210 4.23 6.77 5.75
C VAL A 210 2.84 6.83 6.43
N SER A 211 2.85 6.82 7.76
CA SER A 211 1.66 6.92 8.62
C SER A 211 1.97 7.71 9.89
N LEU A 212 0.94 8.18 10.58
CA LEU A 212 1.06 8.88 11.86
C LEU A 212 0.12 8.23 12.89
N PRO A 213 0.51 8.15 14.18
CA PRO A 213 -0.32 7.60 15.25
C PRO A 213 -1.36 8.63 15.72
N ILE A 214 -2.17 9.15 14.79
CA ILE A 214 -3.24 10.10 15.09
C ILE A 214 -4.51 9.66 14.36
N THR A 215 -5.67 10.11 14.85
CA THR A 215 -6.93 9.95 14.13
C THR A 215 -6.83 10.56 12.74
N VAL A 216 -7.40 9.86 11.75
CA VAL A 216 -7.49 10.35 10.37
C VAL A 216 -8.20 11.71 10.37
N SER A 217 -7.47 12.75 9.99
CA SER A 217 -7.89 14.15 10.15
C SER A 217 -7.40 15.02 8.99
N GLY A 218 -7.82 16.30 9.00
CA GLY A 218 -7.40 17.30 8.02
C GLY A 218 -7.66 16.88 6.57
N ARG A 219 -6.70 17.15 5.69
CA ARG A 219 -6.81 16.82 4.25
C ARG A 219 -7.00 15.33 4.00
N ASN A 220 -6.42 14.47 4.84
CA ASN A 220 -6.55 13.02 4.68
C ASN A 220 -8.01 12.57 4.84
N LEU A 221 -8.69 13.05 5.88
CA LEU A 221 -10.12 12.80 6.09
C LEU A 221 -10.97 13.36 4.94
N LEU A 222 -10.70 14.60 4.52
CA LEU A 222 -11.44 15.25 3.44
C LEU A 222 -11.31 14.50 2.11
N TRP A 223 -10.10 14.08 1.73
CA TRP A 223 -9.89 13.30 0.51
C TRP A 223 -10.62 11.96 0.55
N ARG A 224 -10.50 11.20 1.65
CA ARG A 224 -11.23 9.93 1.81
C ARG A 224 -12.73 10.13 1.71
N ARG A 225 -13.27 11.19 2.32
CA ARG A 225 -14.68 11.51 2.24
C ARG A 225 -15.12 11.83 0.81
N MET A 226 -14.32 12.61 0.07
CA MET A 226 -14.60 12.90 -1.33
C MET A 226 -14.61 11.64 -2.20
N VAL A 227 -13.68 10.70 -1.98
CA VAL A 227 -13.67 9.41 -2.71
C VAL A 227 -14.93 8.59 -2.40
N ILE A 228 -15.28 8.47 -1.12
CA ILE A 228 -16.47 7.71 -0.69
C ILE A 228 -17.74 8.35 -1.23
N ASP A 229 -17.89 9.67 -1.12
CA ASP A 229 -19.07 10.39 -1.58
C ASP A 229 -19.18 10.35 -3.11
N ALA A 230 -18.07 10.42 -3.86
CA ALA A 230 -18.08 10.25 -5.31
C ALA A 230 -18.66 8.89 -5.72
N ILE A 231 -18.32 7.81 -5.00
CA ILE A 231 -18.87 6.48 -5.25
C ILE A 231 -20.34 6.43 -4.82
N ARG A 232 -20.67 6.84 -3.59
CA ARG A 232 -22.01 6.68 -3.01
C ARG A 232 -23.09 7.61 -3.60
N SER A 233 -22.69 8.75 -4.17
CA SER A 233 -23.63 9.66 -4.87
C SER A 233 -23.87 9.29 -6.32
N ASP A 234 -23.14 8.32 -6.87
CA ASP A 234 -23.40 7.81 -8.21
C ASP A 234 -24.73 7.02 -8.23
N PRO A 235 -25.69 7.37 -9.11
CA PRO A 235 -26.91 6.58 -9.29
C PRO A 235 -26.65 5.10 -9.59
N ASP A 236 -25.53 4.77 -10.23
CA ASP A 236 -25.13 3.39 -10.55
C ASP A 236 -24.64 2.62 -9.32
N TRP A 237 -24.33 3.28 -8.19
CA TRP A 237 -23.95 2.62 -6.94
C TRP A 237 -25.09 1.79 -6.34
N LYS A 238 -26.36 2.19 -6.58
CA LYS A 238 -27.57 1.44 -6.18
C LYS A 238 -27.56 0.97 -4.72
N ASN A 239 -27.26 1.88 -3.79
CA ASN A 239 -27.13 1.54 -2.36
C ASN A 239 -26.13 0.42 -2.06
N GLY A 240 -25.12 0.28 -2.92
CA GLY A 240 -24.11 -0.75 -2.85
C GLY A 240 -24.49 -2.07 -3.52
N ASP A 241 -25.66 -2.18 -4.16
CA ASP A 241 -26.06 -3.32 -4.98
C ASP A 241 -25.83 -3.07 -6.48
N TYR A 242 -24.68 -2.48 -6.81
CA TYR A 242 -24.27 -2.20 -8.17
C TYR A 242 -23.96 -3.50 -8.94
N THR A 243 -24.30 -3.53 -10.22
CA THR A 243 -24.02 -4.66 -11.15
C THR A 243 -22.85 -4.38 -12.08
N GLN A 244 -22.40 -3.14 -12.13
CA GLN A 244 -21.25 -2.65 -12.87
C GLN A 244 -20.50 -1.64 -12.00
N THR A 245 -19.21 -1.42 -12.26
CA THR A 245 -18.42 -0.43 -11.52
C THR A 245 -19.07 0.96 -11.65
N PRO A 246 -19.47 1.61 -10.53
CA PRO A 246 -20.03 2.95 -10.58
C PRO A 246 -19.02 3.93 -11.20
N ARG A 247 -19.46 4.83 -12.07
CA ARG A 247 -18.61 5.85 -12.71
C ARG A 247 -17.96 6.78 -11.69
N GLY A 248 -18.61 7.01 -10.55
CA GLY A 248 -18.09 7.73 -9.39
C GLY A 248 -16.76 7.17 -8.87
N TRP A 249 -16.48 5.87 -9.11
CA TRP A 249 -15.15 5.30 -8.86
C TRP A 249 -14.06 5.98 -9.69
N ILE A 250 -14.32 6.33 -10.96
CA ILE A 250 -13.32 6.96 -11.84
C ILE A 250 -12.91 8.32 -11.27
N ASP A 251 -13.88 9.10 -10.79
CA ASP A 251 -13.61 10.42 -10.20
C ASP A 251 -12.98 10.30 -8.82
N GLY A 252 -13.47 9.39 -7.98
CA GLY A 252 -12.83 9.07 -6.70
C GLY A 252 -11.38 8.60 -6.88
N PHE A 253 -11.11 7.76 -7.87
CA PHE A 253 -9.78 7.25 -8.15
C PHE A 253 -8.80 8.36 -8.53
N ARG A 254 -9.23 9.40 -9.25
CA ARG A 254 -8.38 10.57 -9.54
C ARG A 254 -7.96 11.31 -8.28
N VAL A 255 -8.87 11.44 -7.31
CA VAL A 255 -8.55 12.00 -5.99
C VAL A 255 -7.59 11.09 -5.24
N LEU A 256 -7.85 9.78 -5.22
CA LEU A 256 -6.98 8.80 -4.59
C LEU A 256 -5.56 8.83 -5.18
N ARG A 257 -5.41 8.93 -6.50
CA ARG A 257 -4.11 9.08 -7.17
C ARG A 257 -3.34 10.31 -6.68
N MET A 258 -3.99 11.44 -6.45
CA MET A 258 -3.32 12.61 -5.85
C MET A 258 -2.81 12.36 -4.43
N MET A 259 -3.36 11.37 -3.71
CA MET A 259 -2.90 11.00 -2.37
C MET A 259 -1.70 10.06 -2.39
N ILE A 260 -1.59 9.18 -3.41
CA ILE A 260 -0.62 8.08 -3.43
C ILE A 260 0.48 8.24 -4.48
N ASP A 261 0.23 9.00 -5.55
CA ASP A 261 1.20 9.24 -6.61
C ASP A 261 1.95 10.57 -6.42
N SER A 262 3.13 10.64 -7.03
CA SER A 262 3.93 11.86 -7.11
C SER A 262 3.25 12.92 -7.97
N ALA A 263 3.03 14.12 -7.43
CA ALA A 263 2.47 15.24 -8.18
C ALA A 263 3.28 15.58 -9.46
N PRO A 264 4.63 15.64 -9.42
CA PRO A 264 5.43 15.72 -10.64
C PRO A 264 5.16 14.61 -11.66
N ALA A 265 4.98 13.36 -11.21
CA ALA A 265 4.70 12.24 -12.12
C ALA A 265 3.32 12.39 -12.79
N LEU A 266 2.29 12.77 -12.02
CA LEU A 266 0.96 13.07 -12.53
C LEU A 266 0.98 14.22 -13.56
N GLN A 267 1.76 15.27 -13.29
CA GLN A 267 1.94 16.38 -14.22
C GLN A 267 2.60 15.94 -15.54
N GLN A 268 3.66 15.13 -15.45
CA GLN A 268 4.32 14.59 -16.64
C GLN A 268 3.39 13.70 -17.48
N GLU A 269 2.53 12.91 -16.86
CA GLU A 269 1.54 12.09 -17.57
C GLU A 269 0.59 12.95 -18.43
N LEU A 270 0.13 14.08 -17.89
CA LEU A 270 -0.73 15.02 -18.62
C LEU A 270 -0.01 15.63 -19.84
N VAL A 271 1.27 15.95 -19.70
CA VAL A 271 2.10 16.46 -20.80
C VAL A 271 2.27 15.39 -21.89
N ARG A 272 2.57 14.13 -21.52
CA ARG A 272 2.73 13.01 -22.46
C ARG A 272 1.46 12.75 -23.27
N ARG A 273 0.29 12.76 -22.61
CA ARG A 273 -1.02 12.59 -23.25
C ARG A 273 -1.31 13.67 -24.31
N ARG A 274 -0.91 14.92 -24.06
CA ARG A 274 -1.08 16.04 -25.00
C ARG A 274 -0.12 15.99 -26.19
N GLY A 275 1.06 15.39 -26.01
CA GLY A 275 2.09 15.26 -27.05
C GLY A 275 1.95 14.03 -27.96
N GLY A 276 0.83 13.30 -27.91
CA GLY A 276 0.62 12.08 -28.72
C GLY A 276 1.37 10.84 -28.23
N GLY A 277 2.01 10.91 -27.05
CA GLY A 277 2.67 9.75 -26.45
C GLY A 277 1.64 8.75 -25.93
N GLN A 278 1.73 7.50 -26.39
CA GLN A 278 0.89 6.41 -25.92
C GLN A 278 1.18 6.19 -24.42
N VAL A 279 0.18 6.41 -23.57
CA VAL A 279 0.24 5.95 -22.17
C VAL A 279 0.22 4.42 -22.23
N PRO A 280 1.14 3.71 -21.53
CA PRO A 280 1.06 2.25 -21.44
C PRO A 280 -0.36 1.84 -21.03
N ARG A 281 -0.98 0.97 -21.82
CA ARG A 281 -2.38 0.53 -21.64
C ARG A 281 -2.58 -0.32 -20.38
N ASP A 282 -1.52 -0.66 -19.66
CA ASP A 282 -1.52 -1.63 -18.56
C ASP A 282 -1.89 -1.00 -17.20
N HIS A 283 -2.57 0.15 -17.19
CA HIS A 283 -3.25 0.61 -15.98
C HIS A 283 -4.46 -0.32 -15.72
N PRO A 284 -4.75 -0.70 -14.47
CA PRO A 284 -5.73 -1.73 -14.11
C PRO A 284 -7.19 -1.35 -14.37
N LEU A 285 -7.45 -0.37 -15.23
CA LEU A 285 -8.80 -0.02 -15.71
C LEU A 285 -9.33 -1.03 -16.74
N SER A 286 -8.56 -2.06 -17.11
CA SER A 286 -9.02 -3.21 -17.89
C SER A 286 -8.87 -4.49 -17.06
N GLY A 287 -9.85 -4.77 -16.21
CA GLY A 287 -9.95 -5.96 -15.37
C GLY A 287 -11.10 -5.84 -14.40
#